data_AF-A0A9D6J7Y5-F1
#
_entry.id   AF-A0A9D6J7Y5-F1
#
_cell.length_a   1.000
_cell.length_b   1.000
_cell.length_c   1.000
_cell.angle_alpha   90.00
_cell.angle_beta   90.00
_cell.angle_gamma   90.00
#
_symmetry.space_group_name_H-M   'P 1'
#
loop_
_entity.id
_entity.type
_entity.pdbx_description
1 polymer ?
#
loop_
_entity_poly.entity_id
_entity_poly.type
_entity_poly.pdbx_seq_one_letter_code
_entity_poly.pdbx_strand_id
1 'polypeptide(L)'
;MRFSDLVIVKLGPKGSLALTPNAETRMDAYKVDHVKDTNGAGDNFQAGFFYGLFKSLPIEICLKIGNFLAANIIKRVGAQSKVKIQGIEYII
;
A
#
# COMPACT_ATOMS: atom_id res chain seq x y z
N MET A 1 17.74 13.33 -2.26
CA MET A 1 16.57 13.98 -2.87
C MET A 1 16.53 15.44 -2.43
N ARG A 2 16.25 16.41 -3.31
CA ARG A 2 16.44 17.84 -3.03
C ARG A 2 15.49 18.42 -1.97
N PHE A 3 14.30 17.82 -1.78
CA PHE A 3 13.22 18.39 -0.97
C PHE A 3 12.49 17.40 -0.05
N SER A 4 12.86 16.11 -0.04
CA SER A 4 12.18 15.08 0.74
C SER A 4 13.12 13.94 1.05
N ASP A 5 13.04 13.36 2.24
CA ASP A 5 13.87 12.21 2.64
C ASP A 5 13.28 10.87 2.22
N LEU A 6 11.97 10.83 1.95
CA LEU A 6 11.23 9.65 1.55
C LEU A 6 10.17 10.01 0.51
N VAL A 7 10.16 9.29 -0.60
CA VAL A 7 9.15 9.43 -1.67
C VAL A 7 8.56 8.06 -1.93
N ILE A 8 7.22 7.97 -1.92
CA ILE A 8 6.49 6.74 -2.20
C ILE A 8 5.77 6.88 -3.53
N VAL A 9 6.06 5.96 -4.45
CA VAL A 9 5.44 5.91 -5.78
C VAL A 9 4.54 4.68 -5.86
N LYS A 10 3.25 4.90 -6.10
CA LYS A 10 2.28 3.84 -6.38
C LYS A 10 2.32 3.52 -7.87
N LEU A 11 2.57 2.27 -8.23
CA LEU A 11 2.74 1.81 -9.61
C LEU A 11 1.57 0.94 -10.10
N GLY A 12 0.42 1.02 -9.39
CA GLY A 12 -0.78 0.27 -9.73
C GLY A 12 -0.54 -1.25 -9.69
N PRO A 13 -0.84 -2.00 -10.76
CA PRO A 13 -0.61 -3.45 -10.83
C PRO A 13 0.86 -3.88 -10.68
N LYS A 14 1.82 -2.95 -10.80
CA LYS A 14 3.25 -3.21 -10.58
C LYS A 14 3.68 -3.00 -9.12
N GLY A 15 2.74 -2.72 -8.22
CA GLY A 15 3.01 -2.54 -6.79
C GLY A 15 3.40 -1.12 -6.43
N SER A 16 4.45 -0.98 -5.64
CA SER A 16 4.88 0.30 -5.09
C SER A 16 6.39 0.37 -4.89
N LEU A 17 6.88 1.60 -4.76
CA LEU A 17 8.28 1.91 -4.63
C LEU A 17 8.49 2.96 -3.53
N ALA A 18 9.47 2.74 -2.67
CA ALA A 18 10.02 3.75 -1.77
C ALA A 18 11.39 4.19 -2.25
N LEU A 19 11.59 5.50 -2.33
CA LEU A 19 12.85 6.14 -2.67
C LEU A 19 13.34 6.94 -1.46
N THR A 20 14.61 6.75 -1.12
CA THR A 20 15.36 7.56 -0.15
C THR A 20 16.61 8.11 -0.85
N PRO A 21 17.39 9.02 -0.25
CA PRO A 21 18.67 9.45 -0.82
C PRO A 21 19.65 8.31 -1.11
N ASN A 22 19.55 7.20 -0.39
CA ASN A 22 20.56 6.14 -0.38
C ASN A 22 20.05 4.80 -0.91
N ALA A 23 18.74 4.63 -1.05
CA ALA A 23 18.13 3.32 -1.34
C ALA A 23 16.82 3.45 -2.10
N GLU A 24 16.56 2.42 -2.91
CA GLU A 24 15.31 2.16 -3.59
C GLU A 24 14.75 0.81 -3.09
N THR A 25 13.50 0.80 -2.61
CA THR A 25 12.82 -0.42 -2.15
C THR A 25 11.54 -0.62 -2.96
N ARG A 26 11.47 -1.69 -3.74
CA ARG A 26 10.29 -2.07 -4.53
C ARG A 26 9.51 -3.17 -3.84
N MET A 27 8.19 -3.13 -3.92
CA MET A 27 7.31 -4.22 -3.50
C MET A 27 6.22 -4.45 -4.53
N ASP A 28 6.05 -5.71 -4.95
CA ASP A 28 5.03 -6.12 -5.91
C ASP A 28 3.62 -5.94 -5.36
N ALA A 29 2.67 -5.72 -6.27
CA ALA A 29 1.26 -5.72 -5.91
C ALA A 29 0.80 -7.14 -5.57
N TYR A 30 -0.18 -7.26 -4.68
CA TYR A 30 -0.90 -8.52 -4.52
C TYR A 30 -1.73 -8.78 -5.76
N LYS A 31 -1.67 -10.01 -6.26
CA LYS A 31 -2.53 -10.45 -7.37
C LYS A 31 -3.99 -10.36 -6.95
N VAL A 32 -4.81 -9.75 -7.82
CA VAL A 32 -6.26 -9.67 -7.64
C VAL A 32 -6.92 -10.25 -8.88
N ASP A 33 -7.57 -11.40 -8.75
CA ASP A 33 -8.16 -12.11 -9.91
C ASP A 33 -9.35 -11.36 -10.51
N HIS A 34 -10.11 -10.62 -9.69
CA HIS A 34 -11.27 -9.85 -10.12
C HIS A 34 -11.28 -8.45 -9.52
N VAL A 35 -10.91 -7.47 -10.34
CA VAL A 35 -11.01 -6.03 -10.01
C VAL A 35 -12.41 -5.54 -10.36
N LYS A 36 -13.11 -4.92 -9.41
CA LYS A 36 -14.46 -4.36 -9.62
C LYS A 36 -14.46 -2.85 -9.83
N ASP A 37 -13.67 -2.13 -9.03
CA ASP A 37 -13.58 -0.67 -9.05
C ASP A 37 -12.22 -0.26 -8.48
N THR A 38 -11.47 0.61 -9.15
CA THR A 38 -10.16 1.06 -8.67
C THR A 38 -10.24 2.26 -7.72
N ASN A 39 -11.43 2.81 -7.52
CA ASN A 39 -11.64 3.94 -6.63
C ASN A 39 -11.18 3.62 -5.19
N GLY A 40 -10.48 4.57 -4.57
CA GLY A 40 -9.92 4.42 -3.24
C GLY A 40 -8.65 3.56 -3.13
N ALA A 41 -8.14 2.94 -4.20
CA ALA A 41 -6.90 2.15 -4.15
C ALA A 41 -5.72 2.96 -3.59
N GLY A 42 -5.58 4.20 -4.05
CA GLY A 42 -4.52 5.10 -3.62
C GLY A 42 -4.64 5.55 -2.17
N ASP A 43 -5.84 5.74 -1.66
CA ASP A 43 -6.10 6.20 -0.28
C ASP A 43 -5.96 5.06 0.71
N ASN A 44 -6.47 3.87 0.36
CA ASN A 44 -6.30 2.67 1.17
C ASN A 44 -4.84 2.24 1.23
N PHE A 45 -4.07 2.39 0.14
CA PHE A 45 -2.62 2.22 0.19
C PHE A 45 -1.98 3.16 1.22
N GLN A 46 -2.30 4.46 1.17
CA GLN A 46 -1.73 5.46 2.08
C GLN A 46 -2.09 5.16 3.54
N ALA A 47 -3.34 4.79 3.82
CA ALA A 47 -3.78 4.40 5.15
C ALA A 47 -2.97 3.21 5.69
N GLY A 48 -2.74 2.19 4.85
CA GLY A 48 -1.95 1.01 5.22
C GLY A 48 -0.47 1.33 5.44
N PHE A 49 0.10 2.16 4.56
CA PHE A 49 1.48 2.61 4.67
C PHE A 49 1.71 3.42 5.95
N PHE A 50 0.82 4.39 6.25
CA PHE A 50 0.90 5.18 7.48
C PHE A 50 0.65 4.36 8.74
N TYR A 51 -0.23 3.35 8.68
CA TYR A 51 -0.38 2.40 9.78
C TYR A 51 0.94 1.69 10.10
N GLY A 52 1.65 1.20 9.10
CA GLY A 52 2.96 0.58 9.28
C GLY A 52 4.00 1.55 9.84
N LEU A 53 4.05 2.77 9.31
CA LEU A 53 4.94 3.82 9.81
C LEU A 53 4.67 4.18 11.27
N PHE A 54 3.39 4.33 11.65
CA PHE A 54 3.00 4.63 13.04
C PHE A 54 3.39 3.50 14.01
N LYS A 55 3.48 2.27 13.51
CA LYS A 55 3.96 1.10 14.24
C LYS A 55 5.47 0.92 14.20
N SER A 56 6.21 1.89 13.63
CA SER A 56 7.67 1.84 13.45
C SER A 56 8.15 0.60 12.68
N LEU A 57 7.32 0.09 11.76
CA LEU A 57 7.67 -1.07 10.95
C LEU A 57 8.67 -0.68 9.84
N PRO A 58 9.48 -1.63 9.33
CA PRO A 58 10.35 -1.39 8.19
C PRO A 58 9.56 -0.88 6.97
N ILE A 59 10.18 -0.03 6.14
CA ILE A 59 9.55 0.54 4.93
C ILE A 59 9.00 -0.55 4.01
N GLU A 60 9.71 -1.67 3.85
CA GLU A 60 9.24 -2.82 3.07
C GLU A 60 7.89 -3.33 3.58
N ILE A 61 7.73 -3.48 4.89
CA ILE A 61 6.48 -3.93 5.52
C ILE A 61 5.39 -2.87 5.34
N CYS A 62 5.72 -1.59 5.46
CA CYS A 62 4.78 -0.50 5.18
C CYS A 62 4.24 -0.55 3.74
N LEU A 63 5.11 -0.80 2.76
CA LEU A 63 4.74 -0.98 1.35
C LEU A 63 3.84 -2.21 1.17
N LYS A 64 4.17 -3.34 1.82
CA LYS A 64 3.33 -4.55 1.80
C LYS A 64 1.94 -4.29 2.35
N ILE A 65 1.82 -3.66 3.51
CA ILE A 65 0.50 -3.34 4.10
C ILE A 65 -0.28 -2.40 3.18
N GLY A 66 0.36 -1.36 2.62
CA GLY A 66 -0.28 -0.46 1.65
C GLY A 66 -0.79 -1.22 0.41
N ASN A 67 0.06 -2.05 -0.21
CA ASN A 67 -0.32 -2.87 -1.36
C ASN A 67 -1.48 -3.82 -1.01
N PHE A 68 -1.49 -4.39 0.20
CA PHE A 68 -2.53 -5.29 0.67
C PHE A 68 -3.88 -4.59 0.81
N LEU A 69 -3.93 -3.39 1.41
CA LEU A 69 -5.18 -2.64 1.53
C LEU A 69 -5.70 -2.16 0.17
N ALA A 70 -4.81 -1.72 -0.72
CA ALA A 70 -5.17 -1.38 -2.09
C ALA A 70 -5.79 -2.58 -2.82
N ALA A 71 -5.15 -3.75 -2.75
CA ALA A 71 -5.67 -4.98 -3.35
C ALA A 71 -7.03 -5.41 -2.76
N ASN A 72 -7.29 -5.10 -1.49
CA ASN A 72 -8.56 -5.42 -0.84
C ASN A 72 -9.70 -4.49 -1.23
N ILE A 73 -9.45 -3.17 -1.36
CA ILE A 73 -10.51 -2.22 -1.71
C ILE A 73 -10.94 -2.38 -3.16
N ILE A 74 -10.03 -2.72 -4.09
CA ILE A 74 -10.39 -2.78 -5.50
C ILE A 74 -11.30 -3.95 -5.91
N LYS A 75 -11.54 -4.90 -4.98
CA LYS A 75 -12.45 -6.05 -5.15
C LYS A 75 -13.93 -5.70 -4.94
N ARG A 76 -14.25 -4.45 -4.61
CA ARG A 76 -15.61 -3.96 -4.32
C ARG A 76 -15.82 -2.58 -4.94
N VAL A 77 -17.08 -2.14 -5.05
CA VAL A 77 -17.44 -0.81 -5.55
C VAL A 77 -17.31 0.23 -4.43
N GLY A 78 -16.72 1.38 -4.75
CA GLY A 78 -16.55 2.51 -3.85
C GLY A 78 -15.21 2.56 -3.10
N ALA A 79 -14.84 3.76 -2.63
CA ALA A 79 -13.51 4.04 -2.07
C ALA A 79 -13.29 3.60 -0.61
N GLN A 80 -14.35 3.19 0.10
CA GLN A 80 -14.29 2.87 1.53
C GLN A 80 -14.81 1.47 1.81
N SER A 81 -14.14 0.75 2.70
CA SER A 81 -14.62 -0.55 3.15
C SER A 81 -15.61 -0.40 4.30
N LYS A 82 -16.85 -0.86 4.09
CA LYS A 82 -17.85 -1.00 5.17
C LYS A 82 -17.61 -2.21 6.08
N VAL A 83 -16.64 -3.05 5.72
CA VAL A 83 -16.26 -4.26 6.46
C VAL A 83 -14.82 -4.10 6.93
N LYS A 84 -14.52 -4.53 8.14
CA LYS A 84 -13.15 -4.54 8.66
C LYS A 84 -12.27 -5.41 7.76
N ILE A 85 -11.16 -4.85 7.26
CA ILE A 85 -10.15 -5.63 6.54
C ILE A 85 -9.34 -6.39 7.61
N GLN A 86 -9.28 -7.72 7.48
CA GLN A 86 -8.53 -8.62 8.36
C GLN A 86 -7.28 -9.14 7.64
N GLY A 87 -6.30 -9.63 8.40
CA GLY A 87 -5.10 -10.27 7.87
C GLY A 87 -3.88 -9.36 7.73
N ILE A 88 -3.96 -8.10 8.20
CA ILE A 88 -2.78 -7.22 8.29
C ILE A 88 -1.77 -7.83 9.30
N GLU A 89 -2.27 -8.46 10.35
CA GLU A 89 -1.51 -9.14 11.40
C GLU A 89 -0.58 -10.26 10.89
N TYR A 90 -0.84 -10.83 9.70
CA TYR A 90 0.03 -11.83 9.09
C TYR A 90 1.13 -11.21 8.22
N ILE A 91 1.11 -9.89 8.02
CA ILE A 91 2.08 -9.14 7.21
C ILE A 91 3.15 -8.47 8.10
N ILE A 92 2.80 -8.21 9.36
CA ILE A 92 3.67 -7.59 10.37
C ILE A 92 4.69 -8.59 10.90
#